data_AF-A0A958T0R5-F1
#
_entry.id   AF-A0A958T0R5-F1
#
_cell.length_a   1.000
_cell.length_b   1.000
_cell.length_c   1.000
_cell.angle_alpha   90.00
_cell.angle_beta   90.00
_cell.angle_gamma   90.00
#
_symmetry.space_group_name_H-M   'P 1'
#
loop_
_entity.id
_entity.type
_entity.pdbx_description
1 polymer ?
#
loop_
_entity_poly.entity_id
_entity_poly.type
_entity_poly.pdbx_seq_one_letter_code
_entity_poly.pdbx_strand_id
1 'polypeptide(L)'
;PDVGGGALRVFSQFNNEPVYLTNCTFGGAEGYGNVGSNGGALSSIGVSWTIINSLFSYNKAIGNGGNPAISGTPGGGSGGAIYNDGNTMTLSIYGTVMEFNEVNAYGSSIFFVSNDHSGTIYIEDSTIRNNIGGSWYPVYPSISMHSDTPIEVVNSVIE
;
A
#
# COMPACT_ATOMS: atom_id res chain seq x y z
N PRO A 1 9.17 -15.90 -0.93
CA PRO A 1 10.18 -14.91 -1.39
C PRO A 1 9.67 -13.51 -1.08
N ASP A 2 10.51 -12.65 -0.50
CA ASP A 2 10.17 -11.27 -0.12
C ASP A 2 10.08 -10.35 -1.37
N VAL A 3 9.05 -10.59 -2.18
CA VAL A 3 8.80 -9.90 -3.44
C VAL A 3 7.40 -9.30 -3.37
N GLY A 4 7.33 -7.97 -3.49
CA GLY A 4 6.07 -7.23 -3.56
C GLY A 4 5.41 -7.25 -4.94
N GLY A 5 4.13 -6.86 -4.98
CA GLY A 5 3.39 -6.52 -6.20
C GLY A 5 2.75 -7.73 -6.85
N GLY A 6 1.62 -8.19 -6.30
CA GLY A 6 0.88 -9.31 -6.88
C GLY A 6 0.32 -9.02 -8.27
N ALA A 7 0.10 -7.75 -8.61
CA ALA A 7 -0.29 -7.30 -9.95
C ALA A 7 0.82 -6.48 -10.64
N LEU A 8 1.31 -5.42 -9.98
CA LEU A 8 2.28 -4.50 -10.55
C LEU A 8 3.39 -4.20 -9.55
N ARG A 9 4.64 -4.32 -10.02
CA ARG A 9 5.84 -3.92 -9.28
C ARG A 9 6.63 -2.92 -10.09
N VAL A 10 7.01 -1.80 -9.46
CA VAL A 10 7.80 -0.75 -10.10
C VAL A 10 9.07 -0.46 -9.30
N PHE A 11 10.21 -0.47 -9.97
CA PHE A 11 11.52 -0.20 -9.36
C PHE A 11 12.08 1.18 -9.70
N SER A 12 11.57 1.81 -10.76
CA SER A 12 12.01 3.13 -11.21
C SER A 12 11.00 3.71 -12.19
N GLN A 13 10.95 5.04 -12.26
CA GLN A 13 10.27 5.80 -13.30
C GLN A 13 11.23 6.88 -13.79
N PHE A 14 11.15 7.21 -15.08
CA PHE A 14 11.97 8.23 -15.69
C PHE A 14 11.87 9.57 -14.94
N ASN A 15 13.02 10.21 -14.69
CA ASN A 15 13.13 11.46 -13.95
C ASN A 15 12.52 11.47 -12.53
N ASN A 16 12.34 10.30 -11.91
CA ASN A 16 11.64 10.16 -10.63
C ASN A 16 10.20 10.69 -10.65
N GLU A 17 9.59 10.77 -11.84
CA GLU A 17 8.18 11.11 -11.99
C GLU A 17 7.31 10.03 -11.32
N PRO A 18 6.09 10.36 -10.86
CA PRO A 18 5.18 9.36 -10.34
C PRO A 18 4.66 8.44 -11.45
N VAL A 19 4.33 7.21 -11.06
CA VAL A 19 3.53 6.33 -11.92
C VAL A 19 2.06 6.65 -11.72
N TYR A 20 1.35 6.87 -12.82
CA TYR A 20 -0.09 7.13 -12.82
C TYR A 20 -0.89 5.85 -13.08
N LEU A 21 -1.89 5.61 -12.23
CA LEU A 21 -2.92 4.59 -12.44
C LEU A 21 -4.28 5.27 -12.40
N THR A 22 -5.02 5.21 -13.50
CA THR A 22 -6.31 5.90 -13.64
C THR A 22 -7.36 4.90 -14.08
N ASN A 23 -8.52 4.88 -13.41
CA ASN A 23 -9.65 4.00 -13.75
C ASN A 23 -9.26 2.51 -13.79
N CYS A 24 -8.44 2.08 -12.82
CA CYS A 24 -7.95 0.71 -12.72
C CYS A 24 -8.71 -0.09 -11.66
N THR A 25 -8.85 -1.40 -11.89
CA THR A 25 -9.37 -2.33 -10.88
C THR A 25 -8.34 -3.40 -10.58
N PHE A 26 -7.95 -3.50 -9.31
CA PHE A 26 -7.10 -4.55 -8.77
C PHE A 26 -7.94 -5.39 -7.81
N GLY A 27 -8.51 -6.47 -8.35
CA GLY A 27 -9.52 -7.27 -7.67
C GLY A 27 -10.92 -7.01 -8.18
N GLY A 28 -11.83 -6.60 -7.29
CA GLY A 28 -13.22 -6.26 -7.62
C GLY A 28 -14.26 -7.21 -7.02
N ALA A 29 -13.88 -8.45 -6.74
CA ALA A 29 -14.72 -9.43 -6.06
C ALA A 29 -13.87 -10.52 -5.38
N GLU A 30 -14.49 -11.25 -4.46
CA GLU A 30 -13.87 -12.43 -3.86
C GLU A 30 -13.41 -13.42 -4.94
N GLY A 31 -12.18 -13.92 -4.81
CA GLY A 31 -11.55 -14.80 -5.79
C GLY A 31 -10.86 -14.09 -6.98
N TYR A 32 -11.04 -12.77 -7.13
CA TYR A 32 -10.38 -11.97 -8.17
C TYR A 32 -9.22 -11.11 -7.66
N GLY A 33 -9.00 -11.08 -6.34
CA GLY A 33 -7.91 -10.34 -5.74
C GLY A 33 -6.54 -10.88 -6.11
N ASN A 34 -5.55 -9.99 -6.13
CA ASN A 34 -4.16 -10.34 -6.40
C ASN A 34 -3.48 -10.86 -5.12
N VAL A 35 -2.42 -11.65 -5.28
CA VAL A 35 -1.67 -12.24 -4.17
C VAL A 35 -0.19 -11.99 -4.34
N GLY A 36 0.43 -11.32 -3.37
CA GLY A 36 1.86 -11.02 -3.33
C GLY A 36 2.47 -11.35 -1.96
N SER A 37 3.80 -11.41 -1.86
CA SER A 37 4.45 -11.52 -0.54
C SER A 37 4.30 -10.21 0.24
N ASN A 38 4.57 -9.09 -0.43
CA ASN A 38 4.14 -7.74 -0.03
C ASN A 38 3.26 -7.16 -1.13
N GLY A 39 2.55 -6.07 -0.86
CA GLY A 39 1.87 -5.31 -1.89
C GLY A 39 0.92 -6.20 -2.68
N GLY A 40 -0.16 -6.67 -2.06
CA GLY A 40 -1.04 -7.69 -2.64
C GLY A 40 -1.47 -7.30 -4.07
N ALA A 41 -1.70 -6.01 -4.33
CA ALA A 41 -1.81 -5.48 -5.68
C ALA A 41 -0.50 -4.81 -6.15
N LEU A 42 -0.12 -3.70 -5.52
CA LEU A 42 0.98 -2.84 -5.97
C LEU A 42 2.18 -2.92 -5.06
N SER A 43 3.37 -2.86 -5.65
CA SER A 43 4.57 -2.54 -4.89
C SER A 43 5.52 -1.60 -5.63
N SER A 44 6.25 -0.80 -4.86
CA SER A 44 7.39 -0.03 -5.37
C SER A 44 8.52 0.10 -4.36
N ILE A 45 9.71 0.38 -4.90
CA ILE A 45 10.88 0.85 -4.14
C ILE A 45 11.34 2.17 -4.77
N GLY A 46 11.32 3.26 -4.00
CA GLY A 46 11.80 4.58 -4.40
C GLY A 46 10.98 5.29 -5.47
N VAL A 47 9.71 4.90 -5.67
CA VAL A 47 8.84 5.46 -6.72
C VAL A 47 7.55 5.98 -6.12
N SER A 48 7.21 7.21 -6.50
CA SER A 48 5.94 7.87 -6.20
C SER A 48 4.79 7.29 -7.02
N TRP A 49 3.59 7.29 -6.46
CA TRP A 49 2.36 6.87 -7.13
C TRP A 49 1.36 8.00 -7.19
N THR A 50 0.62 8.08 -8.29
CA THR A 50 -0.61 8.86 -8.38
C THR A 50 -1.73 7.97 -8.88
N ILE A 51 -2.68 7.68 -8.00
CA ILE A 51 -3.75 6.72 -8.21
C ILE A 51 -5.07 7.49 -8.24
N ILE A 52 -5.85 7.32 -9.31
CA ILE A 52 -7.03 8.13 -9.58
C ILE A 52 -8.19 7.19 -9.95
N ASN A 53 -9.35 7.38 -9.32
CA ASN A 53 -10.62 6.71 -9.66
C ASN A 53 -10.50 5.18 -9.78
N SER A 54 -9.78 4.56 -8.86
CA SER A 54 -9.44 3.14 -8.94
C SER A 54 -10.07 2.32 -7.81
N LEU A 55 -10.06 0.99 -7.97
CA LEU A 55 -10.55 0.04 -6.97
C LEU A 55 -9.45 -0.96 -6.60
N PHE A 56 -9.18 -1.09 -5.31
CA PHE A 56 -8.35 -2.14 -4.73
C PHE A 56 -9.19 -2.98 -3.79
N SER A 57 -9.55 -4.19 -4.20
CA SER A 57 -10.29 -5.07 -3.30
C SER A 57 -9.87 -6.52 -3.33
N TYR A 58 -10.05 -7.19 -2.19
CA TYR A 58 -9.75 -8.61 -2.02
C TYR A 58 -8.28 -9.03 -2.25
N ASN A 59 -7.35 -8.07 -2.33
CA ASN A 59 -5.93 -8.38 -2.53
C ASN A 59 -5.30 -8.90 -1.22
N LYS A 60 -4.29 -9.76 -1.33
CA LYS A 60 -3.65 -10.39 -0.17
C LYS A 60 -2.13 -10.26 -0.20
N ALA A 61 -1.57 -9.75 0.89
CA ALA A 61 -0.14 -9.83 1.18
C ALA A 61 0.13 -11.00 2.13
N ILE A 62 0.61 -12.12 1.58
CA ILE A 62 0.73 -13.42 2.28
C ILE A 62 2.12 -13.71 2.85
N GLY A 63 3.10 -12.81 2.64
CA GLY A 63 4.39 -12.92 3.31
C GLY A 63 4.24 -12.86 4.83
N ASN A 64 5.30 -13.12 5.57
CA ASN A 64 5.23 -13.08 7.03
C ASN A 64 6.57 -12.64 7.62
N GLY A 65 6.50 -11.76 8.61
CA GLY A 65 7.66 -11.29 9.38
C GLY A 65 8.20 -9.93 8.98
N GLY A 66 7.52 -9.17 8.12
CA GLY A 66 7.89 -7.80 7.78
C GLY A 66 9.14 -7.69 6.89
N ASN A 67 9.59 -6.45 6.70
CA ASN A 67 10.84 -6.14 6.02
C ASN A 67 11.59 -5.06 6.84
N PRO A 68 12.77 -5.37 7.43
CA PRO A 68 13.48 -6.65 7.37
C PRO A 68 12.73 -7.79 8.06
N ALA A 69 13.00 -9.03 7.62
CA ALA A 69 12.33 -10.22 8.15
C ALA A 69 12.68 -10.47 9.62
N ILE A 70 11.66 -10.72 10.45
CA ILE A 70 11.82 -11.25 11.81
C ILE A 70 12.53 -12.62 11.74
N SER A 71 13.42 -12.87 12.71
CA SER A 71 14.19 -14.11 12.78
C SER A 71 13.28 -15.35 12.69
N GLY A 72 13.64 -16.29 11.81
CA GLY A 72 12.89 -17.52 11.57
C GLY A 72 11.70 -17.38 10.61
N THR A 73 11.47 -16.21 10.01
CA THR A 73 10.41 -15.99 9.02
C THR A 73 10.97 -15.75 7.61
N PRO A 74 10.21 -16.05 6.54
CA PRO A 74 10.63 -15.75 5.16
C PRO A 74 10.64 -14.26 4.79
N GLY A 75 10.08 -13.38 5.62
CA GLY A 75 9.90 -11.95 5.33
C GLY A 75 8.60 -11.62 4.59
N GLY A 76 8.33 -10.33 4.51
CA GLY A 76 7.18 -9.73 3.84
C GLY A 76 5.89 -9.72 4.67
N GLY A 77 4.75 -9.69 3.98
CA GLY A 77 3.42 -9.61 4.59
C GLY A 77 2.97 -8.19 4.85
N SER A 78 3.43 -7.21 4.07
CA SER A 78 3.12 -5.80 4.26
C SER A 78 2.40 -5.23 3.03
N GLY A 79 1.41 -4.37 3.23
CA GLY A 79 0.67 -3.72 2.14
C GLY A 79 -0.33 -4.66 1.47
N GLY A 80 -1.49 -4.89 2.08
CA GLY A 80 -2.51 -5.77 1.49
C GLY A 80 -2.97 -5.30 0.11
N ALA A 81 -3.12 -3.99 -0.10
CA ALA A 81 -3.24 -3.41 -1.44
C ALA A 81 -1.91 -2.82 -1.93
N ILE A 82 -1.32 -1.88 -1.19
CA ILE A 82 -0.15 -1.11 -1.63
C ILE A 82 1.03 -1.29 -0.67
N TYR A 83 2.20 -1.63 -1.21
CA TYR A 83 3.50 -1.52 -0.54
C TYR A 83 4.34 -0.43 -1.22
N ASN A 84 4.66 0.65 -0.52
CA ASN A 84 5.45 1.76 -1.05
C ASN A 84 6.59 2.09 -0.08
N ASP A 85 7.81 1.71 -0.44
CA ASP A 85 9.02 1.88 0.39
C ASP A 85 10.06 2.69 -0.39
N GLY A 86 10.89 3.48 0.29
CA GLY A 86 11.84 4.38 -0.36
C GLY A 86 12.28 5.52 0.54
N ASN A 87 12.86 6.56 -0.04
CA ASN A 87 13.28 7.77 0.67
C ASN A 87 12.25 8.87 0.42
N THR A 88 12.58 9.83 -0.45
CA THR A 88 11.65 10.87 -0.91
C THR A 88 10.71 10.31 -1.97
N MET A 89 9.44 10.16 -1.60
CA MET A 89 8.38 9.70 -2.48
C MET A 89 7.03 10.21 -1.99
N THR A 90 6.08 10.34 -2.91
CA THR A 90 4.70 10.75 -2.61
C THR A 90 3.73 9.67 -3.06
N LEU A 91 2.83 9.27 -2.17
CA LEU A 91 1.66 8.45 -2.51
C LEU A 91 0.44 9.35 -2.56
N SER A 92 -0.07 9.61 -3.77
CA SER A 92 -1.29 10.41 -3.97
C SER A 92 -2.44 9.53 -4.44
N ILE A 93 -3.57 9.59 -3.75
CA ILE A 93 -4.76 8.76 -3.99
C ILE A 93 -5.99 9.66 -4.10
N TYR A 94 -6.71 9.56 -5.21
CA TYR A 94 -7.88 10.37 -5.52
C TYR A 94 -9.05 9.48 -5.95
N GLY A 95 -10.25 9.73 -5.43
CA GLY A 95 -11.48 9.06 -5.91
C GLY A 95 -11.46 7.54 -5.83
N THR A 96 -10.66 6.97 -4.91
CA THR A 96 -10.29 5.54 -4.94
C THR A 96 -10.92 4.78 -3.77
N VAL A 97 -11.33 3.54 -4.03
CA VAL A 97 -11.86 2.64 -3.00
C VAL A 97 -10.84 1.54 -2.70
N MET A 98 -10.56 1.31 -1.41
CA MET A 98 -9.68 0.25 -0.94
C MET A 98 -10.38 -0.58 0.13
N GLU A 99 -10.82 -1.79 -0.22
CA GLU A 99 -11.65 -2.59 0.69
C GLU A 99 -11.37 -4.10 0.64
N PHE A 100 -11.57 -4.77 1.79
CA PHE A 100 -11.41 -6.23 1.90
C PHE A 100 -10.02 -6.76 1.53
N ASN A 101 -8.98 -5.91 1.57
CA ASN A 101 -7.60 -6.35 1.39
C ASN A 101 -7.08 -6.97 2.70
N GLU A 102 -6.25 -7.99 2.59
CA GLU A 102 -5.78 -8.81 3.72
C GLU A 102 -4.25 -8.83 3.80
N VAL A 103 -3.73 -8.88 5.02
CA VAL A 103 -2.30 -8.84 5.28
C VAL A 103 -1.93 -9.60 6.55
N ASN A 104 -0.70 -10.11 6.60
CA ASN A 104 -0.20 -10.82 7.77
C ASN A 104 0.60 -9.93 8.75
N ALA A 105 1.32 -8.90 8.30
CA ALA A 105 2.26 -8.14 9.13
C ALA A 105 1.81 -6.69 9.39
N TYR A 106 1.84 -5.83 8.38
CA TYR A 106 1.62 -4.38 8.54
C TYR A 106 0.44 -3.89 7.70
N GLY A 107 0.43 -2.67 7.16
CA GLY A 107 -0.68 -2.04 6.46
C GLY A 107 -1.56 -2.96 5.62
N SER A 108 -2.83 -3.16 5.99
CA SER A 108 -3.77 -3.99 5.24
C SER A 108 -4.33 -3.26 4.02
N SER A 109 -4.45 -1.95 4.07
CA SER A 109 -4.65 -1.12 2.89
C SER A 109 -3.30 -0.66 2.32
N ILE A 110 -2.58 0.14 3.09
CA ILE A 110 -1.35 0.82 2.65
C ILE A 110 -0.23 0.54 3.65
N PHE A 111 0.90 0.08 3.15
CA PHE A 111 2.17 0.13 3.85
C PHE A 111 3.07 1.15 3.14
N PHE A 112 3.42 2.23 3.83
CA PHE A 112 4.24 3.33 3.32
C PHE A 112 5.41 3.61 4.26
N VAL A 113 6.65 3.47 3.79
CA VAL A 113 7.85 3.74 4.60
C VAL A 113 8.80 4.65 3.85
N SER A 114 8.91 5.90 4.31
CA SER A 114 9.99 6.81 3.92
C SER A 114 11.15 6.66 4.89
N ASN A 115 12.22 6.00 4.45
CA ASN A 115 13.39 5.65 5.27
C ASN A 115 14.15 6.87 5.77
N ASP A 116 14.07 8.01 5.07
CA ASP A 116 14.68 9.28 5.47
C ASP A 116 13.64 10.31 5.94
N HIS A 117 12.40 9.87 6.18
CA HIS A 117 11.30 10.68 6.71
C HIS A 117 10.96 11.92 5.85
N SER A 118 11.26 11.86 4.54
CA SER A 118 11.01 12.95 3.59
C SER A 118 9.79 12.73 2.68
N GLY A 119 9.20 11.54 2.71
CA GLY A 119 8.04 11.18 1.89
C GLY A 119 6.70 11.60 2.49
N THR A 120 5.66 11.63 1.66
CA THR A 120 4.32 12.13 2.04
C THR A 120 3.20 11.27 1.47
N ILE A 121 2.04 11.31 2.14
CA ILE A 121 0.81 10.67 1.68
C ILE A 121 -0.28 11.74 1.50
N TYR A 122 -1.02 11.66 0.40
CA TYR A 122 -2.17 12.52 0.13
C TYR A 122 -3.36 11.66 -0.31
N ILE A 123 -4.48 11.77 0.39
CA ILE A 123 -5.70 10.98 0.12
C ILE A 123 -6.89 11.93 0.03
N GLU A 124 -7.55 11.93 -1.12
CA GLU A 124 -8.70 12.80 -1.40
C GLU A 124 -9.86 12.03 -2.01
N ASP A 125 -11.09 12.39 -1.61
CA ASP A 125 -12.35 11.85 -2.13
C ASP A 125 -12.38 10.30 -2.19
N SER A 126 -11.75 9.64 -1.22
CA SER A 126 -11.50 8.19 -1.24
C SER A 126 -12.16 7.47 -0.07
N THR A 127 -12.34 6.16 -0.19
CA THR A 127 -12.91 5.31 0.87
C THR A 127 -12.00 4.12 1.13
N ILE A 128 -11.49 4.00 2.35
CA ILE A 128 -10.65 2.90 2.81
C ILE A 128 -11.39 2.25 3.98
N ARG A 129 -11.82 1.00 3.81
CA ARG A 129 -12.69 0.33 4.78
C ARG A 129 -12.55 -1.18 4.75
N ASN A 130 -12.92 -1.86 5.83
CA ASN A 130 -13.03 -3.32 5.88
C ASN A 130 -11.75 -4.07 5.45
N ASN A 131 -10.57 -3.49 5.64
CA ASN A 131 -9.28 -4.17 5.38
C ASN A 131 -8.87 -4.97 6.62
N ILE A 132 -8.30 -6.15 6.41
CA ILE A 132 -8.22 -7.22 7.42
C ILE A 132 -6.77 -7.51 7.80
N GLY A 133 -6.53 -7.70 9.09
CA GLY A 133 -5.24 -8.08 9.64
C GLY A 133 -4.28 -6.91 9.77
N GLY A 134 -3.01 -7.24 9.99
CA GLY A 134 -1.91 -6.28 10.11
C GLY A 134 -1.81 -5.58 11.47
N SER A 135 -0.82 -4.71 11.58
CA SER A 135 -0.45 -3.98 12.80
C SER A 135 0.33 -2.71 12.45
N TRP A 136 0.70 -1.91 13.46
CA TRP A 136 1.44 -0.65 13.32
C TRP A 136 0.66 0.42 12.52
N TYR A 137 -0.39 0.97 13.14
CA TYR A 137 -1.28 2.00 12.59
C TYR A 137 -1.24 3.28 13.43
N PRO A 138 -0.18 4.10 13.31
CA PRO A 138 0.02 5.21 14.24
C PRO A 138 -0.97 6.36 14.06
N VAL A 139 -1.56 6.52 12.88
CA VAL A 139 -2.46 7.66 12.57
C VAL A 139 -3.83 7.22 12.09
N TYR A 140 -3.89 6.35 11.07
CA TYR A 140 -5.16 5.85 10.51
C TYR A 140 -5.20 4.32 10.52
N PRO A 141 -6.39 3.71 10.74
CA PRO A 141 -6.53 2.26 10.69
C PRO A 141 -6.14 1.73 9.31
N SER A 142 -5.63 0.49 9.26
CA SER A 142 -5.16 -0.20 8.05
C SER A 142 -3.96 0.42 7.32
N ILE A 143 -3.52 1.62 7.69
CA ILE A 143 -2.38 2.33 7.09
C ILE A 143 -1.17 2.27 8.01
N SER A 144 -0.12 1.61 7.57
CA SER A 144 1.17 1.58 8.25
C SER A 144 2.12 2.59 7.65
N MET A 145 2.62 3.48 8.48
CA MET A 145 3.62 4.49 8.14
C MET A 145 4.34 4.97 9.40
N HIS A 146 5.44 5.73 9.27
CA HIS A 146 6.02 6.38 10.44
C HIS A 146 5.04 7.41 11.02
N SER A 147 5.05 7.57 12.34
CA SER A 147 4.13 8.49 13.04
C SER A 147 4.31 9.96 12.65
N ASP A 148 5.46 10.31 12.10
CA ASP A 148 5.83 11.64 11.63
C ASP A 148 5.73 11.80 10.11
N THR A 149 5.33 10.74 9.37
CA THR A 149 5.05 10.86 7.93
C THR A 149 3.88 11.83 7.73
N PRO A 150 4.06 12.94 6.99
CA PRO A 150 2.96 13.84 6.67
C PRO A 150 1.91 13.10 5.85
N ILE A 151 0.68 13.10 6.35
CA ILE A 151 -0.48 12.56 5.68
C ILE A 151 -1.60 13.61 5.68
N GLU A 152 -2.10 13.93 4.50
CA GLU A 152 -3.27 14.81 4.33
C GLU A 152 -4.45 13.98 3.81
N VAL A 153 -5.59 14.12 4.48
CA VAL A 153 -6.82 13.39 4.15
C VAL A 153 -7.95 14.39 3.98
N VAL A 154 -8.50 14.47 2.77
CA VAL A 154 -9.54 15.42 2.37
C VAL A 154 -10.77 14.64 1.91
N ASN A 155 -11.96 14.98 2.42
CA ASN A 155 -13.24 14.41 1.98
C ASN A 155 -13.27 12.86 1.88
N SER A 156 -12.52 12.17 2.74
CA SER A 156 -12.32 10.73 2.65
C SER A 156 -12.76 10.02 3.93
N VAL A 157 -13.12 8.74 3.80
CA VAL A 157 -13.45 7.85 4.93
C VAL A 157 -12.35 6.82 5.08
N ILE A 158 -11.81 6.68 6.30
CA ILE A 158 -10.81 5.68 6.66
C ILE A 158 -11.25 5.01 7.96
N GLU A 159 -11.68 3.75 7.89
CA GLU A 159 -12.24 2.96 9.01
C GLU A 159 -11.73 1.52 9.08
#